data_AF-A0A0F3NVC4-F1
#
_entry.id   AF-A0A0F3NVC4-F1
#
_cell.length_a   1.000
_cell.length_b   1.000
_cell.length_c   1.000
_cell.angle_alpha   90.00
_cell.angle_beta   90.00
_cell.angle_gamma   90.00
#
_symmetry.space_group_name_H-M   'P 1'
#
loop_
_entity.id
_entity.type
_entity.pdbx_description
1 polymer ?
#
loop_
_entity_poly.entity_id
_entity_poly.type
_entity_poly.pdbx_seq_one_letter_code
_entity_poly.pdbx_strand_id
1 'polypeptide(L)' 'MFATFLIENNLMRNKVFADIGSGCFALGIIAAKSGANTVLGSDISEYAIQCAADNLVLNGITNARLG' A
#
# COMPACT_ATOMS: atom_id res chain seq x y z
N MET A 1 -11.24 -8.60 -9.44
CA MET A 1 -10.96 -8.01 -8.11
C MET A 1 -10.37 -6.62 -8.32
N PHE A 2 -10.62 -5.65 -7.43
CA PHE A 2 -10.20 -4.26 -7.63
C PHE A 2 -8.68 -4.12 -7.87
N ALA A 3 -7.85 -4.87 -7.13
CA ALA A 3 -6.40 -4.89 -7.35
C ALA A 3 -6.00 -5.31 -8.77
N THR A 4 -6.65 -6.33 -9.34
CA THR A 4 -6.42 -6.79 -10.71
C THR A 4 -6.67 -5.68 -11.72
N PHE A 5 -7.77 -4.95 -11.57
CA PHE A 5 -8.10 -3.81 -12.43
C PHE A 5 -7.00 -2.74 -12.39
N LEU A 6 -6.47 -2.41 -11.22
CA LEU A 6 -5.40 -1.41 -11.08
C LEU A 6 -4.10 -1.85 -11.77
N ILE A 7 -3.76 -3.14 -11.68
CA ILE A 7 -2.56 -3.71 -12.31
C ILE A 7 -2.72 -3.73 -13.84
N GLU A 8 -3.81 -4.29 -14.34
CA GLU A 8 -4.06 -4.46 -15.78
C GLU A 8 -4.18 -3.12 -16.52
N ASN A 9 -4.60 -2.06 -15.82
CA ASN A 9 -4.72 -0.71 -16.39
C ASN A 9 -3.50 0.18 -16.09
N ASN A 10 -2.38 -0.39 -15.61
CA ASN A 10 -1.15 0.34 -15.33
C ASN A 10 -1.34 1.56 -14.40
N LEU A 11 -2.21 1.42 -13.40
CA LEU A 11 -2.58 2.50 -12.46
C LEU A 11 -1.67 2.57 -11.23
N MET A 12 -0.67 1.68 -11.11
CA MET A 12 0.28 1.64 -9.99
C MET A 12 1.74 1.89 -10.39
N ARG A 13 2.21 1.26 -11.47
CA ARG A 13 3.63 1.25 -11.85
C ARG A 13 4.16 2.66 -12.12
N ASN A 14 5.33 2.98 -11.57
CA ASN A 14 6.02 4.26 -11.68
C ASN A 14 5.19 5.47 -11.21
N LYS A 15 4.20 5.26 -10.33
CA LYS A 15 3.33 6.30 -9.77
C LYS A 15 3.50 6.40 -8.25
N VAL A 16 2.95 7.47 -7.69
CA VAL A 16 2.67 7.57 -6.25
C VAL A 16 1.27 7.01 -6.01
N PHE A 17 1.14 6.06 -5.08
CA PHE A 17 -0.12 5.40 -4.75
C PHE A 17 -0.53 5.76 -3.33
N ALA A 18 -1.76 6.24 -3.13
CA ALA A 18 -2.31 6.55 -1.81
C ALA A 18 -3.42 5.56 -1.46
N ASP A 19 -3.26 4.83 -0.37
CA ASP A 19 -4.21 3.87 0.20
C ASP A 19 -4.86 4.51 1.44
N ILE A 20 -6.10 4.99 1.30
CA ILE A 20 -6.82 5.75 2.34
C ILE A 20 -7.88 4.85 2.96
N GLY A 21 -7.91 4.77 4.29
CA GLY A 21 -8.63 3.69 4.98
C GLY A 21 -7.86 2.39 4.83
N SER A 22 -6.54 2.46 5.05
CA SER A 22 -5.61 1.45 4.57
C SER A 22 -5.72 0.12 5.31
N GLY A 23 -6.37 0.08 6.49
CA GLY A 23 -6.48 -1.11 7.31
C GLY A 23 -5.11 -1.76 7.53
N CYS A 24 -5.00 -3.05 7.24
CA CYS A 24 -3.73 -3.79 7.31
C CYS A 24 -2.83 -3.68 6.05
N PHE A 25 -3.08 -2.69 5.18
CA PHE A 25 -2.21 -2.33 4.06
C PHE A 25 -2.14 -3.31 2.88
N ALA A 26 -3.15 -4.15 2.69
CA ALA A 26 -3.13 -5.16 1.65
C ALA A 26 -2.99 -4.57 0.23
N LEU A 27 -3.71 -3.48 -0.07
CA LEU A 27 -3.65 -2.86 -1.39
C LEU A 27 -2.36 -2.07 -1.58
N GLY A 28 -1.89 -1.35 -0.55
CA GLY A 28 -0.58 -0.70 -0.53
C GLY A 28 0.59 -1.67 -0.78
N ILE A 29 0.55 -2.88 -0.20
CA ILE A 29 1.55 -3.94 -0.46
C ILE A 29 1.51 -4.37 -1.92
N ILE A 30 0.30 -4.59 -2.48
CA ILE A 30 0.15 -4.95 -3.90
C ILE A 30 0.71 -3.83 -4.78
N ALA A 31 0.42 -2.57 -4.46
CA ALA A 31 0.93 -1.41 -5.20
C ALA A 31 2.46 -1.35 -5.17
N ALA A 32 3.08 -1.54 -4.00
CA ALA A 32 4.53 -1.56 -3.84
C ALA A 32 5.16 -2.69 -4.70
N LYS A 33 4.64 -3.91 -4.60
CA LYS A 33 5.13 -5.06 -5.38
C LYS A 33 4.86 -4.93 -6.88
N SER A 34 3.85 -4.15 -7.28
CA SER A 34 3.51 -3.87 -8.67
C SER A 34 4.33 -2.73 -9.29
N GLY A 35 5.30 -2.18 -8.55
CA GLY A 35 6.25 -1.18 -9.04
C GLY A 35 5.81 0.26 -8.86
N ALA A 36 4.95 0.57 -7.89
CA ALA A 36 4.75 1.96 -7.47
C ALA A 36 6.06 2.55 -6.94
N ASN A 37 6.33 3.83 -7.25
CA ASN A 37 7.55 4.51 -6.80
C ASN A 37 7.47 4.80 -5.29
N THR A 38 6.30 5.22 -4.83
CA THR A 38 6.03 5.55 -3.44
C THR A 38 4.62 5.13 -3.10
N VAL A 39 4.44 4.51 -1.94
CA VAL A 39 3.13 4.14 -1.42
C VAL A 39 2.88 4.90 -0.13
N LEU A 40 1.74 5.57 -0.05
CA LEU A 40 1.29 6.31 1.11
C LEU A 40 0.09 5.58 1.71
N GLY A 41 0.10 5.38 3.02
CA GLY A 41 -1.00 4.78 3.76
C GLY A 41 -1.53 5.71 4.81
N SER A 42 -2.86 5.77 4.94
CA SER A 42 -3.46 6.40 6.10
C SER A 42 -4.70 5.68 6.58
N ASP A 43 -4.88 5.66 7.88
CA ASP A 43 -6.08 5.16 8.54
C ASP A 43 -6.34 5.97 9.82
N ILE A 44 -7.61 6.14 10.19
CA ILE A 44 -7.97 6.85 11.43
C ILE A 44 -7.65 6.00 12.67
N SER A 45 -7.51 4.69 12.51
CA SER A 45 -7.21 3.75 13.59
C SER A 45 -5.70 3.55 13.73
N GLU A 46 -5.15 3.91 14.89
CA GLU A 46 -3.75 3.61 15.23
C GLU A 46 -3.45 2.10 15.19
N TYR A 47 -4.44 1.25 15.49
CA TYR A 47 -4.30 -0.21 15.34
C TYR A 47 -4.13 -0.64 13.88
N ALA A 48 -4.81 0.04 12.95
CA ALA A 48 -4.63 -0.23 11.52
C ALA A 48 -3.24 0.22 11.06
N ILE A 49 -2.76 1.38 11.52
CA ILE A 49 -1.40 1.85 11.25
C ILE A 49 -0.35 0.85 11.78
N GLN A 50 -0.52 0.32 12.98
CA GLN A 50 0.38 -0.71 13.51
C GLN A 50 0.30 -2.00 12.67
N CYS A 51 -0.90 -2.48 12.33
CA CYS A 51 -1.06 -3.65 11.46
C CYS A 51 -0.38 -3.46 10.09
N ALA A 52 -0.53 -2.28 9.51
CA ALA A 52 0.10 -1.89 8.26
C ALA A 52 1.63 -1.89 8.38
N ALA A 53 2.18 -1.34 9.46
CA ALA A 53 3.62 -1.30 9.72
C ALA A 53 4.22 -2.71 9.84
N ASP A 54 3.58 -3.59 10.60
CA ASP A 54 4.01 -4.99 10.76
C ASP A 54 3.99 -5.72 9.41
N ASN A 55 2.97 -5.47 8.59
CA ASN A 55 2.84 -6.05 7.26
C ASN A 55 3.86 -5.51 6.25
N LEU A 56 4.28 -4.25 6.35
CA LEU A 56 5.39 -3.71 5.56
C LEU A 56 6.69 -4.47 5.87
N VAL A 57 6.98 -4.71 7.14
CA VAL A 57 8.17 -5.47 7.59
C VAL A 57 8.09 -6.91 7.09
N LEU A 58 6.97 -7.59 7.30
CA LEU A 58 6.73 -8.97 6.83
C LEU A 58 6.92 -9.13 5.32
N ASN A 59 6.64 -8.09 4.54
CA ASN A 59 6.75 -8.12 3.09
C ASN A 59 8.03 -7.46 2.53
N GLY A 60 8.94 -7.00 3.40
CA GLY A 60 10.18 -6.35 2.99
C GLY A 60 9.98 -5.05 2.19
N ILE A 61 8.88 -4.33 2.44
CA ILE A 61 8.54 -3.10 1.71
C ILE A 61 9.19 -1.89 2.39
N THR A 62 9.99 -1.14 1.64
CA THR A 62 10.79 -0.01 2.16
C THR A 62 10.42 1.34 1.53
N ASN A 63 9.60 1.36 0.48
CA ASN A 63 9.18 2.56 -0.24
C ASN A 63 7.77 3.04 0.17
N ALA A 64 7.37 2.76 1.41
CA ALA A 64 6.07 3.13 1.95
C ALA A 64 6.18 4.12 3.13
N ARG A 65 5.17 4.98 3.30
CA ARG A 65 4.99 5.81 4.50
C ARG A 65 3.56 5.68 5.01
N LEU A 66 3.41 5.57 6.32
CA LEU A 66 2.13 5.45 7.02
C LEU A 66 1.90 6.71 7.87
N GLY A 67 0.65 7.16 7.98
CA GLY A 67 0.27 8.33 8.79
C GLY A 67 -1.21 8.39 9.12
#